data_AF-A0A7W1S658-F1
#
_entry.id   AF-A0A7W1S658-F1
#
_cell.length_a   1.000
_cell.length_b   1.000
_cell.length_c   1.000
_cell.angle_alpha   90.00
_cell.angle_beta   90.00
_cell.angle_gamma   90.00
#
_symmetry.space_group_name_H-M   'P 1'
#
loop_
_entity.id
_entity.type
_entity.pdbx_description
1 polymer ?
#
loop_
_entity_poly.entity_id
_entity_poly.type
_entity_poly.pdbx_seq_one_letter_code
_entity_poly.pdbx_strand_id
1 'polypeptide(L)'
;MQRFSRYLVGAASVLVMALAVLLLSLPATAVTAQAPTATPNDPIWRGFSASRDAIQKARKVDLTLVSKWEFEESSWDGSGGLDNCVDLPDITQARKIYYGWTYTLTSMSGKVFQTHVSYDLKEIAVCDHVSNGAPPTPVAGGTPNPALPPPVAGSAAVGGFELGGQAQDMSLNTFGLMKRAGMTWVKQQVTYNAGDSGSKVGGLVTVAHSNGFKILLSIKGDKGALGAGFDGYIAGYAGFVGQAAATGADAIEVWNEPNIDREWPNGQVNGGTYTKMLASAFNAIKSSNANTIVVSAAPAPTGFFGTAGCTAAGCNDDTFMTQMAQAGAASYLDCVGLHYNEGVIPPGQASGDPRGGYPTYYFGSMLARGYNPFGGKPVCFTELGYVSPEG
;
A
#
# COMPACT_ATOMS: atom_id res chain seq x y z
N MET A 1 -19.34 -85.21 -26.97
CA MET A 1 -20.10 -86.17 -26.15
C MET A 1 -20.23 -85.59 -24.74
N GLN A 2 -21.47 -85.56 -24.22
CA GLN A 2 -21.88 -85.45 -22.79
C GLN A 2 -21.49 -84.17 -22.01
N ARG A 3 -22.43 -83.26 -21.67
CA ARG A 3 -23.50 -83.31 -20.63
C ARG A 3 -22.94 -83.71 -19.26
N PHE A 4 -23.07 -82.91 -18.19
CA PHE A 4 -24.22 -82.67 -17.29
C PHE A 4 -23.82 -81.53 -16.31
N SER A 5 -24.65 -80.74 -15.60
CA SER A 5 -26.09 -80.44 -15.54
C SER A 5 -26.35 -79.55 -14.31
N ARG A 6 -27.10 -78.43 -14.50
CA ARG A 6 -28.11 -77.80 -13.60
C ARG A 6 -27.64 -77.26 -12.23
N TYR A 7 -28.07 -76.08 -11.76
CA TYR A 7 -29.41 -75.80 -11.24
C TYR A 7 -29.64 -74.29 -10.94
N LEU A 8 -30.87 -73.81 -11.19
CA LEU A 8 -31.72 -72.89 -10.37
C LEU A 8 -31.15 -71.46 -10.07
N VAL A 9 -31.84 -70.32 -10.25
CA VAL A 9 -33.25 -69.93 -10.01
C VAL A 9 -33.54 -68.64 -10.81
N GLY A 10 -34.75 -68.51 -11.36
CA GLY A 10 -35.25 -67.28 -11.98
C GLY A 10 -36.06 -66.38 -11.02
N ALA A 11 -36.55 -65.26 -11.57
CA ALA A 11 -37.53 -64.31 -11.03
C ALA A 11 -36.99 -63.12 -10.21
N ALA A 12 -36.44 -62.12 -10.90
CA ALA A 12 -36.47 -60.71 -10.49
C ALA A 12 -36.15 -59.79 -11.68
N SER A 13 -36.98 -59.81 -12.71
CA SER A 13 -36.89 -58.86 -13.82
C SER A 13 -38.30 -58.59 -14.29
N VAL A 14 -38.81 -57.38 -14.00
CA VAL A 14 -39.88 -56.62 -14.71
C VAL A 14 -40.45 -55.49 -13.85
N LEU A 15 -40.18 -55.41 -12.53
CA LEU A 15 -40.73 -54.34 -11.67
C LEU A 15 -39.81 -53.13 -11.38
N VAL A 16 -38.95 -52.73 -12.32
CA VAL A 16 -38.08 -51.52 -12.15
C VAL A 16 -38.12 -50.56 -13.36
N MET A 17 -38.75 -50.93 -14.48
CA MET A 17 -38.86 -50.05 -15.67
C MET A 17 -40.20 -49.31 -15.79
N ALA A 18 -40.71 -48.74 -14.69
CA ALA A 18 -41.89 -47.85 -14.74
C ALA A 18 -41.81 -46.65 -13.79
N LEU A 19 -40.69 -46.45 -13.09
CA LEU A 19 -40.44 -45.29 -12.23
C LEU A 19 -39.38 -44.32 -12.82
N ALA A 20 -39.10 -44.43 -14.13
CA ALA A 20 -38.04 -43.68 -14.79
C ALA A 20 -38.53 -42.69 -15.88
N VAL A 21 -39.84 -42.49 -16.07
CA VAL A 21 -40.37 -41.69 -17.21
C VAL A 21 -41.36 -40.59 -16.79
N LEU A 22 -41.49 -40.27 -15.48
CA LEU A 22 -42.48 -39.27 -15.03
C LEU A 22 -41.91 -38.07 -14.24
N LEU A 23 -40.70 -37.59 -14.58
CA LEU A 23 -40.13 -36.36 -14.00
C LEU A 23 -39.33 -35.49 -15.01
N LEU A 24 -39.61 -35.61 -16.31
CA LEU A 24 -38.95 -34.81 -17.35
C LEU A 24 -39.90 -33.82 -18.01
N SER A 25 -40.32 -32.81 -17.24
CA SER A 25 -40.78 -31.53 -17.79
C SER A 25 -40.98 -30.46 -16.71
N LEU A 26 -39.90 -29.79 -16.27
CA LEU A 26 -39.90 -28.38 -15.85
C LEU A 26 -38.49 -27.80 -16.01
N PRO A 27 -38.33 -26.54 -16.45
CA PRO A 27 -37.03 -25.95 -16.77
C PRO A 27 -36.37 -25.42 -15.50
N ALA A 28 -35.19 -25.93 -15.17
CA ALA A 28 -34.33 -25.34 -14.16
C ALA A 28 -32.87 -25.66 -14.48
N THR A 29 -32.34 -25.11 -15.57
CA THR A 29 -30.92 -24.72 -15.54
C THR A 29 -30.84 -23.50 -14.64
N ALA A 30 -30.91 -23.73 -13.33
CA ALA A 30 -30.29 -22.82 -12.40
C ALA A 30 -28.81 -22.81 -12.80
N VAL A 31 -28.39 -21.71 -13.44
CA VAL A 31 -26.99 -21.33 -13.42
C VAL A 31 -26.67 -21.13 -11.95
N THR A 32 -26.19 -22.18 -11.28
CA THR A 32 -25.51 -21.99 -10.02
C THR A 32 -24.25 -21.22 -10.38
N ALA A 33 -24.29 -19.91 -10.15
CA ALA A 33 -23.08 -19.12 -10.05
C ALA A 33 -22.15 -19.90 -9.12
N GLN A 34 -21.05 -20.41 -9.66
CA GLN A 34 -19.99 -20.95 -8.84
C GLN A 34 -19.45 -19.76 -8.07
N ALA A 35 -19.88 -19.61 -6.82
CA ALA A 35 -19.34 -18.63 -5.90
C ALA A 35 -17.82 -18.74 -5.93
N PRO A 36 -17.06 -17.62 -5.94
CA PRO A 36 -15.62 -17.65 -6.12
C PRO A 36 -15.03 -18.50 -5.00
N THR A 37 -14.59 -19.70 -5.34
CA THR A 37 -13.89 -20.57 -4.39
C THR A 37 -12.45 -20.08 -4.40
N ALA A 38 -12.16 -19.09 -3.55
CA ALA A 38 -10.80 -18.62 -3.36
C ALA A 38 -9.97 -19.72 -2.66
N THR A 39 -8.98 -20.26 -3.36
CA THR A 39 -7.95 -21.20 -2.87
C THR A 39 -6.81 -21.21 -3.92
N PRO A 40 -5.49 -21.41 -3.66
CA PRO A 40 -4.64 -21.42 -2.45
C PRO A 40 -3.38 -20.51 -2.60
N ASN A 41 -3.49 -19.28 -3.13
CA ASN A 41 -2.33 -18.39 -3.35
C ASN A 41 -2.40 -17.05 -2.58
N ASP A 42 -3.48 -16.78 -1.85
CA ASP A 42 -3.61 -15.58 -1.03
C ASP A 42 -2.63 -15.66 0.16
N PRO A 43 -1.64 -14.75 0.27
CA PRO A 43 -0.65 -14.76 1.35
C PRO A 43 -1.32 -14.58 2.73
N ILE A 44 -2.45 -13.87 2.80
CA ILE A 44 -3.20 -13.66 4.04
C ILE A 44 -3.84 -14.98 4.48
N TRP A 45 -4.56 -15.64 3.58
CA TRP A 45 -5.15 -16.95 3.89
C TRP A 45 -4.07 -18.00 4.24
N ARG A 46 -2.94 -17.99 3.53
CA ARG A 46 -1.81 -18.88 3.82
C ARG A 46 -1.18 -18.58 5.19
N GLY A 47 -1.06 -17.31 5.56
CA GLY A 47 -0.62 -16.90 6.89
C GLY A 47 -1.61 -17.30 7.98
N PHE A 48 -2.91 -17.18 7.74
CA PHE A 48 -3.94 -17.69 8.65
C PHE A 48 -3.82 -19.21 8.81
N SER A 49 -3.73 -19.96 7.71
CA SER A 49 -3.59 -21.43 7.75
C SER A 49 -2.34 -21.84 8.51
N ALA A 50 -1.21 -21.20 8.24
CA ALA A 50 0.05 -21.49 8.92
C ALA A 50 0.00 -21.14 10.41
N SER A 51 -0.62 -20.01 10.77
CA SER A 51 -0.88 -19.60 12.16
C SER A 51 -1.73 -20.62 12.90
N ARG A 52 -2.86 -21.02 12.30
CA ARG A 52 -3.75 -22.04 12.85
C ARG A 52 -3.00 -23.33 13.11
N ASP A 53 -2.27 -23.84 12.11
CA ASP A 53 -1.57 -25.12 12.21
C ASP A 53 -0.45 -25.06 13.27
N ALA A 54 0.27 -23.93 13.37
CA ALA A 54 1.27 -23.68 14.40
C ALA A 54 0.65 -23.69 15.81
N ILE A 55 -0.49 -23.01 16.02
CA ILE A 55 -1.19 -22.97 17.30
C ILE A 55 -1.69 -24.38 17.69
N GLN A 56 -2.33 -25.10 16.77
CA GLN A 56 -2.82 -26.47 17.04
C GLN A 56 -1.66 -27.38 17.48
N LYS A 57 -0.52 -27.28 16.79
CA LYS A 57 0.68 -28.07 17.11
C LYS A 57 1.26 -27.70 18.48
N ALA A 58 1.40 -26.41 18.77
CA ALA A 58 2.05 -25.90 19.98
C ALA A 58 1.18 -26.03 21.22
N ARG A 59 -0.13 -25.74 21.12
CA ARG A 59 -1.07 -25.68 22.24
C ARG A 59 -1.93 -26.93 22.39
N LYS A 60 -1.84 -27.89 21.47
CA LYS A 60 -2.64 -29.14 21.45
C LYS A 60 -4.15 -28.88 21.51
N VAL A 61 -4.59 -27.90 20.73
CA VAL A 61 -6.00 -27.50 20.60
C VAL A 61 -6.52 -27.83 19.21
N ASP A 62 -7.83 -28.04 19.08
CA ASP A 62 -8.50 -28.14 17.80
C ASP A 62 -8.99 -26.76 17.36
N LEU A 63 -8.45 -26.28 16.25
CA LEU A 63 -8.84 -25.04 15.58
C LEU A 63 -9.26 -25.32 14.12
N THR A 64 -9.66 -26.55 13.81
CA THR A 64 -10.21 -26.91 12.48
C THR A 64 -11.30 -25.93 12.06
N LEU A 65 -12.12 -25.51 13.03
CA LEU A 65 -13.03 -24.38 12.92
C LEU A 65 -12.68 -23.32 13.97
N VAL A 66 -12.67 -22.06 13.53
CA VAL A 66 -12.55 -20.88 14.40
C VAL A 66 -13.82 -20.05 14.27
N SER A 67 -14.24 -19.41 15.36
CA SER A 67 -15.40 -18.52 15.34
C SER A 67 -15.07 -17.17 14.71
N LYS A 68 -13.80 -16.75 14.81
CA LYS A 68 -13.27 -15.52 14.23
C LYS A 68 -11.77 -15.66 13.99
N TRP A 69 -11.26 -15.00 12.95
CA TRP A 69 -9.84 -14.72 12.82
C TRP A 69 -9.63 -13.32 12.27
N GLU A 70 -8.54 -12.69 12.69
CA GLU A 70 -8.11 -11.36 12.28
C GLU A 70 -6.62 -11.40 11.97
N PHE A 71 -6.16 -10.47 11.14
CA PHE A 71 -4.74 -10.30 10.86
C PHE A 71 -4.44 -8.81 10.68
N GLU A 72 -3.20 -8.44 10.99
CA GLU A 72 -2.66 -7.11 10.73
C GLU A 72 -1.19 -7.23 10.35
N GLU A 73 -0.70 -6.32 9.51
CA GLU A 73 0.73 -6.11 9.33
C GLU A 73 1.29 -5.44 10.58
N SER A 74 2.34 -5.99 11.16
CA SER A 74 2.88 -5.54 12.43
C SER A 74 4.38 -5.28 12.33
N SER A 75 4.83 -4.24 13.03
CA SER A 75 6.22 -4.11 13.47
C SER A 75 6.34 -4.60 14.90
N TRP A 76 7.38 -5.38 15.18
CA TRP A 76 7.69 -5.92 16.49
C TRP A 76 9.00 -5.33 16.99
N ASP A 77 8.97 -4.02 17.21
CA ASP A 77 10.16 -3.24 17.54
C ASP A 77 10.79 -3.66 18.88
N GLY A 78 12.08 -3.39 19.04
CA GLY A 78 12.86 -3.71 20.24
C GLY A 78 13.65 -5.01 20.16
N SER A 79 14.19 -5.49 21.28
CA SER A 79 15.11 -6.63 21.31
C SER A 79 14.45 -7.99 21.06
N GLY A 80 13.12 -8.09 21.17
CA GLY A 80 12.37 -9.34 21.03
C GLY A 80 11.97 -9.71 19.60
N GLY A 81 11.94 -8.76 18.65
CA GLY A 81 11.52 -9.05 17.27
C GLY A 81 10.23 -9.84 17.19
N LEU A 82 10.19 -10.82 16.29
CA LEU A 82 9.08 -11.76 16.08
C LEU A 82 8.65 -12.45 17.38
N ASP A 83 9.60 -12.68 18.29
CA ASP A 83 9.40 -13.37 19.56
C ASP A 83 9.04 -12.41 20.72
N ASN A 84 8.79 -11.12 20.47
CA ASN A 84 8.39 -10.20 21.54
C ASN A 84 7.01 -10.53 22.17
N CYS A 85 6.28 -11.49 21.60
CA CYS A 85 5.05 -12.06 22.16
C CYS A 85 5.24 -13.41 22.86
N VAL A 86 6.48 -13.89 22.98
CA VAL A 86 6.86 -15.18 23.58
C VAL A 86 7.64 -14.92 24.87
N ASP A 87 7.40 -15.73 25.90
CA ASP A 87 8.15 -15.67 27.16
C ASP A 87 9.52 -16.35 26.97
N LEU A 88 10.46 -15.62 26.37
CA LEU A 88 11.82 -16.11 26.14
C LEU A 88 12.63 -16.13 27.46
N PRO A 89 13.31 -17.25 27.79
CA PRO A 89 14.22 -17.30 28.94
C PRO A 89 15.42 -16.35 28.81
N ASP A 90 15.83 -16.05 27.57
CA ASP A 90 16.91 -15.14 27.23
C ASP A 90 16.55 -14.39 25.95
N ILE A 91 16.34 -13.08 26.06
CA ILE A 91 15.93 -12.20 24.97
C ILE A 91 16.97 -12.12 23.83
N THR A 92 18.22 -12.48 24.08
CA THR A 92 19.26 -12.47 23.04
C THR A 92 19.08 -13.56 21.99
N GLN A 93 18.25 -14.58 22.31
CA GLN A 93 17.91 -15.68 21.40
C GLN A 93 16.70 -15.35 20.50
N ALA A 94 16.08 -14.19 20.70
CA ALA A 94 14.95 -13.76 19.90
C ALA A 94 15.28 -13.69 18.41
N ARG A 95 14.36 -14.19 17.59
CA ARG A 95 14.44 -14.08 16.13
C ARG A 95 14.31 -12.62 15.74
N LYS A 96 15.37 -12.10 15.14
CA LYS A 96 15.52 -10.71 14.69
C LYS A 96 14.76 -10.42 13.39
N ILE A 97 13.51 -10.85 13.35
CA ILE A 97 12.53 -10.53 12.31
C ILE A 97 11.59 -9.52 12.92
N TYR A 98 11.61 -8.29 12.44
CA TYR A 98 10.89 -7.19 13.09
C TYR A 98 9.58 -6.84 12.40
N TYR A 99 9.24 -7.53 11.32
CA TYR A 99 8.05 -7.25 10.52
C TYR A 99 7.41 -8.54 10.04
N GLY A 100 6.10 -8.52 9.93
CA GLY A 100 5.31 -9.61 9.41
C GLY A 100 3.84 -9.38 9.71
N TRP A 101 3.09 -10.46 9.87
CA TRP A 101 1.69 -10.40 10.26
C TRP A 101 1.48 -10.88 11.69
N THR A 102 0.66 -10.16 12.44
CA THR A 102 0.06 -10.68 13.67
C THR A 102 -1.31 -11.27 13.34
N TYR A 103 -1.50 -12.56 13.57
CA TYR A 103 -2.81 -13.22 13.44
C TYR A 103 -3.41 -13.44 14.81
N THR A 104 -4.70 -13.11 14.96
CA THR A 104 -5.48 -13.36 16.18
C THR A 104 -6.64 -14.31 15.84
N LEU A 105 -6.68 -15.48 16.46
CA LEU A 105 -7.66 -16.53 16.21
C LEU A 105 -8.51 -16.79 17.45
N THR A 106 -9.84 -16.79 17.28
CA THR A 106 -10.79 -17.14 18.35
C THR A 106 -11.39 -18.50 18.07
N SER A 107 -11.14 -19.46 18.96
CA SER A 107 -11.75 -20.80 18.90
C SER A 107 -13.27 -20.76 19.04
N MET A 108 -13.93 -21.89 18.74
CA MET A 108 -15.38 -22.04 18.94
C MET A 108 -15.81 -21.94 20.42
N SER A 109 -14.90 -22.16 21.36
CA SER A 109 -15.15 -21.99 22.81
C SER A 109 -14.85 -20.57 23.31
N GLY A 110 -14.55 -19.62 22.42
CA GLY A 110 -14.24 -18.23 22.77
C GLY A 110 -12.81 -17.97 23.25
N LYS A 111 -11.92 -18.99 23.27
CA LYS A 111 -10.51 -18.81 23.62
C LYS A 111 -9.74 -18.16 22.47
N VAL A 112 -8.95 -17.13 22.78
CA VAL A 112 -8.15 -16.34 21.82
C VAL A 112 -6.70 -16.81 21.80
N PHE A 113 -6.11 -16.86 20.61
CA PHE A 113 -4.72 -17.20 20.35
C PHE A 113 -4.11 -16.15 19.42
N GLN A 114 -2.81 -15.89 19.55
CA GLN A 114 -2.10 -14.96 18.69
C GLN A 114 -0.80 -15.58 18.17
N THR A 115 -0.41 -15.21 16.95
CA THR A 115 0.86 -15.59 16.34
C THR A 115 1.48 -14.41 15.61
N HIS A 116 2.80 -14.31 15.67
CA HIS A 116 3.59 -13.46 14.78
C HIS A 116 4.15 -14.32 13.65
N VAL A 117 3.98 -13.88 12.40
CA VAL A 117 4.29 -14.66 11.20
C VAL A 117 5.14 -13.81 10.26
N SER A 118 6.32 -14.27 9.86
CA SER A 118 7.12 -13.59 8.83
C SER A 118 6.36 -13.50 7.50
N TYR A 119 6.63 -12.47 6.70
CA TYR A 119 5.95 -12.30 5.41
C TYR A 119 6.14 -13.46 4.43
N ASP A 120 7.27 -14.17 4.53
CA ASP A 120 7.55 -15.36 3.72
C ASP A 120 6.99 -16.66 4.32
N LEU A 121 6.25 -16.56 5.44
CA LEU A 121 5.57 -17.63 6.18
C LEU A 121 6.48 -18.69 6.79
N LYS A 122 7.81 -18.49 6.76
CA LYS A 122 8.76 -19.49 7.24
C LYS A 122 8.93 -19.47 8.75
N GLU A 123 8.77 -18.31 9.35
CA GLU A 123 8.99 -18.10 10.77
C GLU A 123 7.69 -17.71 11.45
N ILE A 124 7.30 -18.50 12.44
CA ILE A 124 6.07 -18.29 13.21
C ILE A 124 6.43 -18.34 14.69
N ALA A 125 6.04 -17.32 15.44
CA ALA A 125 6.01 -17.32 16.90
C ALA A 125 4.57 -17.54 17.35
N VAL A 126 4.34 -18.57 18.17
CA VAL A 126 3.05 -18.77 18.84
C VAL A 126 3.12 -18.04 20.17
N CYS A 127 2.37 -16.96 20.29
CA CYS A 127 2.50 -16.04 21.41
C CYS A 127 2.04 -16.71 22.73
N ASP A 128 2.77 -16.46 23.80
CA ASP A 128 2.42 -16.91 25.16
C ASP A 128 1.42 -15.95 25.81
N HIS A 129 1.52 -14.66 25.47
CA HIS A 129 0.52 -13.64 25.76
C HIS A 129 -0.14 -13.15 24.48
N VAL A 130 -1.46 -12.94 24.54
CA VAL A 130 -2.14 -12.17 23.52
C VAL A 130 -1.83 -10.71 23.82
N SER A 131 -1.11 -10.03 22.94
CA SER A 131 -1.10 -8.59 23.00
C SER A 131 -2.55 -8.15 22.81
N ASN A 132 -3.08 -7.37 23.77
CA ASN A 132 -4.15 -6.45 23.41
C ASN A 132 -3.47 -5.43 22.49
N GLY A 133 -3.20 -5.83 21.25
CA GLY A 133 -3.02 -4.87 20.19
C GLY A 133 -4.18 -3.92 20.38
N ALA A 134 -3.87 -2.64 20.59
CA ALA A 134 -4.88 -1.66 20.26
C ALA A 134 -5.44 -2.15 18.92
N PRO A 135 -6.78 -2.30 18.78
CA PRO A 135 -7.35 -2.54 17.47
C PRO A 135 -6.60 -1.64 16.50
N PRO A 136 -6.35 -2.00 15.22
CA PRO A 136 -5.98 -0.97 14.26
C PRO A 136 -7.02 0.10 14.52
N THR A 137 -6.58 1.21 15.12
CA THR A 137 -7.49 2.32 15.26
C THR A 137 -7.72 2.56 13.78
N PRO A 138 -8.96 2.46 13.27
CA PRO A 138 -9.19 3.12 12.01
C PRO A 138 -8.61 4.49 12.28
N VAL A 139 -7.53 4.87 11.62
CA VAL A 139 -7.08 6.25 11.64
C VAL A 139 -8.10 6.95 10.75
N ALA A 140 -9.35 6.97 11.24
CA ALA A 140 -10.39 7.88 10.86
C ALA A 140 -9.79 9.22 11.23
N GLY A 141 -9.15 9.86 10.23
CA GLY A 141 -8.45 11.14 10.34
C GLY A 141 -7.73 11.29 11.67
N GLY A 142 -6.45 10.88 11.73
CA GLY A 142 -5.62 10.99 12.94
C GLY A 142 -5.94 12.28 13.68
N THR A 143 -6.19 12.17 15.00
CA THR A 143 -6.60 13.29 15.84
C THR A 143 -5.88 14.54 15.37
N PRO A 144 -6.60 15.60 14.93
CA PRO A 144 -5.97 16.77 14.32
C PRO A 144 -4.83 17.19 15.23
N ASN A 145 -3.59 17.12 14.72
CA ASN A 145 -2.47 17.67 15.46
C ASN A 145 -2.82 19.14 15.70
N PRO A 146 -3.05 19.59 16.95
CA PRO A 146 -3.56 20.94 17.21
C PRO A 146 -2.56 22.02 16.78
N ALA A 147 -1.32 21.65 16.45
CA ALA A 147 -0.32 22.53 15.86
C ALA A 147 -0.43 22.68 14.33
N LEU A 148 -1.27 21.89 13.65
CA LEU A 148 -1.51 22.02 12.21
C LEU A 148 -2.72 22.92 11.94
N PRO A 149 -2.68 23.74 10.86
CA PRO A 149 -3.81 24.58 10.48
C PRO A 149 -5.02 23.71 10.08
N PRO A 150 -6.27 24.12 10.36
CA PRO A 150 -7.44 23.36 9.91
C PRO A 150 -7.39 23.11 8.39
N PRO A 151 -7.73 21.90 7.91
CA PRO A 151 -7.71 21.60 6.48
C PRO A 151 -8.84 22.34 5.75
N VAL A 152 -8.53 22.91 4.59
CA VAL A 152 -9.55 23.42 3.65
C VAL A 152 -10.38 22.24 3.14
N ALA A 153 -11.71 22.36 3.22
CA ALA A 153 -12.61 21.28 2.82
C ALA A 153 -12.56 21.02 1.31
N GLY A 154 -12.66 19.74 0.93
CA GLY A 154 -12.76 19.30 -0.46
C GLY A 154 -11.73 18.23 -0.81
N SER A 155 -12.00 17.48 -1.86
CA SER A 155 -11.03 16.57 -2.48
C SER A 155 -11.18 16.58 -3.99
N ALA A 156 -10.06 16.51 -4.71
CA ALA A 156 -10.02 16.56 -6.18
C ALA A 156 -9.66 15.22 -6.84
N ALA A 157 -9.14 14.23 -6.09
CA ALA A 157 -8.84 12.90 -6.64
C ALA A 157 -10.12 12.07 -6.77
N VAL A 158 -10.92 12.39 -7.79
CA VAL A 158 -12.15 11.68 -8.14
C VAL A 158 -11.98 11.01 -9.51
N GLY A 159 -12.35 9.74 -9.63
CA GLY A 159 -12.34 9.02 -10.91
C GLY A 159 -11.65 7.65 -10.88
N GLY A 160 -11.46 7.08 -12.07
CA GLY A 160 -10.74 5.83 -12.28
C GLY A 160 -9.23 6.03 -12.49
N PHE A 161 -8.53 4.94 -12.77
CA PHE A 161 -7.09 4.98 -13.08
C PHE A 161 -6.82 5.73 -14.39
N GLU A 162 -5.82 6.61 -14.37
CA GLU A 162 -5.29 7.32 -15.54
C GLU A 162 -3.76 7.18 -15.57
N LEU A 163 -3.18 7.11 -16.77
CA LEU A 163 -1.75 6.85 -16.95
C LEU A 163 -1.01 8.11 -17.40
N GLY A 164 0.21 8.29 -16.89
CA GLY A 164 1.13 9.33 -17.32
C GLY A 164 2.59 8.90 -17.28
N GLY A 165 3.47 9.85 -17.58
CA GLY A 165 4.90 9.66 -17.48
C GLY A 165 5.65 10.96 -17.20
N GLN A 166 6.80 10.86 -16.55
CA GLN A 166 7.74 11.97 -16.45
C GLN A 166 8.43 12.17 -17.79
N ALA A 167 8.41 13.40 -18.28
CA ALA A 167 9.03 13.76 -19.55
C ALA A 167 10.16 14.76 -19.32
N GLN A 168 11.29 14.61 -20.01
CA GLN A 168 12.40 15.57 -19.94
C GLN A 168 12.11 16.85 -20.73
N ASP A 169 11.29 16.74 -21.78
CA ASP A 169 10.79 17.85 -22.57
C ASP A 169 9.30 17.64 -22.90
N MET A 170 8.63 18.70 -23.35
CA MET A 170 7.23 18.67 -23.76
C MET A 170 7.08 19.02 -25.25
N SER A 171 7.94 18.46 -26.09
CA SER A 171 7.85 18.59 -27.53
C SER A 171 6.66 17.82 -28.11
N LEU A 172 6.25 18.17 -29.34
CA LEU A 172 5.22 17.42 -30.06
C LEU A 172 5.61 15.95 -30.28
N ASN A 173 6.91 15.64 -30.42
CA ASN A 173 7.38 14.27 -30.53
C ASN A 173 7.14 13.49 -29.22
N THR A 174 7.52 14.08 -28.09
CA THR A 174 7.33 13.49 -26.76
C THR A 174 5.85 13.26 -26.47
N PHE A 175 5.00 14.26 -26.69
CA PHE A 175 3.54 14.09 -26.56
C PHE A 175 2.97 13.05 -27.53
N GLY A 176 3.49 12.99 -28.76
CA GLY A 176 3.11 11.98 -29.73
C GLY A 176 3.43 10.56 -29.26
N LEU A 177 4.60 10.34 -28.65
CA LEU A 177 5.00 9.06 -28.05
C LEU A 177 4.10 8.69 -26.86
N MET A 178 3.87 9.64 -25.95
CA MET A 178 3.02 9.43 -24.78
C MET A 178 1.57 9.07 -25.17
N LYS A 179 0.99 9.76 -26.17
CA LYS A 179 -0.34 9.41 -26.71
C LYS A 179 -0.39 8.00 -27.28
N ARG A 180 0.65 7.58 -28.02
CA ARG A 180 0.74 6.21 -28.55
C ARG A 180 0.83 5.16 -27.44
N ALA A 181 1.41 5.51 -26.29
CA ALA A 181 1.46 4.67 -25.10
C ALA A 181 0.16 4.70 -24.26
N GLY A 182 -0.87 5.45 -24.69
CA GLY A 182 -2.14 5.57 -23.96
C GLY A 182 -2.08 6.51 -22.75
N MET A 183 -1.01 7.30 -22.61
CA MET A 183 -0.85 8.26 -21.53
C MET A 183 -1.73 9.50 -21.77
N THR A 184 -2.35 10.00 -20.70
CA THR A 184 -3.15 11.22 -20.66
C THR A 184 -2.58 12.27 -19.70
N TRP A 185 -1.58 11.90 -18.90
CA TRP A 185 -0.88 12.77 -17.96
C TRP A 185 0.60 12.96 -18.32
N VAL A 186 1.14 14.14 -18.06
CA VAL A 186 2.58 14.43 -18.09
C VAL A 186 3.05 14.93 -16.72
N LYS A 187 4.16 14.38 -16.21
CA LYS A 187 4.84 14.87 -14.99
C LYS A 187 6.02 15.76 -15.38
N GLN A 188 6.12 16.92 -14.74
CA GLN A 188 7.28 17.81 -14.78
C GLN A 188 7.79 18.06 -13.36
N GLN A 189 9.08 17.81 -13.13
CA GLN A 189 9.72 18.12 -11.86
C GLN A 189 10.28 19.55 -11.89
N VAL A 190 9.91 20.36 -10.92
CA VAL A 190 10.29 21.78 -10.82
C VAL A 190 10.92 22.04 -9.46
N THR A 191 12.08 22.69 -9.45
CA THR A 191 12.71 23.14 -8.20
C THR A 191 12.24 24.54 -7.85
N TYR A 192 11.61 24.69 -6.69
CA TYR A 192 11.28 25.96 -6.06
C TYR A 192 12.53 26.63 -5.46
N ASN A 193 12.68 27.92 -5.74
CA ASN A 193 13.62 28.83 -5.11
C ASN A 193 12.85 29.97 -4.44
N ALA A 194 13.40 30.52 -3.35
CA ALA A 194 12.81 31.66 -2.67
C ALA A 194 12.60 32.84 -3.65
N GLY A 195 11.39 33.38 -3.67
CA GLY A 195 10.99 34.46 -4.59
C GLY A 195 10.37 33.99 -5.91
N ASP A 196 10.36 32.69 -6.21
CA ASP A 196 9.61 32.17 -7.37
C ASP A 196 8.11 32.46 -7.27
N SER A 197 7.46 32.59 -8.42
CA SER A 197 6.01 32.79 -8.54
C SER A 197 5.38 31.79 -9.51
N GLY A 198 4.05 31.68 -9.51
CA GLY A 198 3.30 30.78 -10.39
C GLY A 198 3.62 30.93 -11.89
N SER A 199 4.11 32.10 -12.32
CA SER A 199 4.60 32.32 -13.69
C SER A 199 5.68 31.31 -14.13
N LYS A 200 6.48 30.78 -13.19
CA LYS A 200 7.51 29.78 -13.44
C LYS A 200 6.95 28.47 -14.01
N VAL A 201 5.71 28.12 -13.66
CA VAL A 201 5.07 26.86 -14.07
C VAL A 201 3.90 27.06 -15.03
N GLY A 202 3.34 28.27 -15.14
CA GLY A 202 2.18 28.53 -16.00
C GLY A 202 2.40 28.18 -17.47
N GLY A 203 3.62 28.37 -17.98
CA GLY A 203 3.98 27.93 -19.33
C GLY A 203 3.94 26.41 -19.51
N LEU A 204 4.35 25.64 -18.49
CA LEU A 204 4.32 24.18 -18.52
C LEU A 204 2.88 23.67 -18.58
N VAL A 205 2.01 24.24 -17.73
CA VAL A 205 0.57 23.92 -17.68
C VAL A 205 -0.08 24.21 -19.03
N THR A 206 0.16 25.41 -19.58
CA THR A 206 -0.38 25.82 -20.89
C THR A 206 0.04 24.86 -22.01
N VAL A 207 1.31 24.45 -22.03
CA VAL A 207 1.83 23.54 -23.06
C VAL A 207 1.20 22.14 -22.93
N ALA A 208 1.08 21.60 -21.72
CA ALA A 208 0.44 20.30 -21.50
C ALA A 208 -1.04 20.31 -21.96
N HIS A 209 -1.81 21.30 -21.49
CA HIS A 209 -3.24 21.42 -21.83
C HIS A 209 -3.45 21.64 -23.33
N SER A 210 -2.63 22.48 -23.98
CA SER A 210 -2.71 22.73 -25.43
C SER A 210 -2.42 21.47 -26.26
N ASN A 211 -1.75 20.48 -25.68
CA ASN A 211 -1.48 19.19 -26.30
C ASN A 211 -2.44 18.08 -25.86
N GLY A 212 -3.47 18.40 -25.09
CA GLY A 212 -4.50 17.46 -24.64
C GLY A 212 -4.04 16.54 -23.50
N PHE A 213 -3.06 16.98 -22.70
CA PHE A 213 -2.60 16.27 -21.51
C PHE A 213 -3.01 17.02 -20.25
N LYS A 214 -3.30 16.27 -19.19
CA LYS A 214 -3.29 16.76 -17.81
C LYS A 214 -1.84 16.85 -17.32
N ILE A 215 -1.57 17.73 -16.36
CA ILE A 215 -0.21 17.93 -15.81
C ILE A 215 -0.12 17.66 -14.31
N LEU A 216 0.89 16.86 -13.94
CA LEU A 216 1.38 16.75 -12.57
C LEU A 216 2.66 17.59 -12.44
N LEU A 217 2.63 18.61 -11.59
CA LEU A 217 3.82 19.35 -11.18
C LEU A 217 4.41 18.71 -9.91
N SER A 218 5.56 18.06 -10.04
CA SER A 218 6.35 17.57 -8.89
C SER A 218 7.27 18.68 -8.42
N ILE A 219 6.90 19.36 -7.33
CA ILE A 219 7.58 20.58 -6.91
C ILE A 219 8.50 20.26 -5.74
N LYS A 220 9.80 20.13 -6.01
CA LYS A 220 10.83 20.05 -4.96
C LYS A 220 11.42 21.41 -4.64
N GLY A 221 12.35 21.49 -3.71
CA GLY A 221 13.03 22.74 -3.38
C GLY A 221 14.47 22.53 -2.94
N ASP A 222 15.08 23.59 -2.43
CA ASP A 222 16.43 23.59 -1.92
C ASP A 222 16.47 23.14 -0.46
N LYS A 223 17.05 21.96 -0.22
CA LYS A 223 17.15 21.36 1.13
C LYS A 223 18.03 22.17 2.09
N GLY A 224 18.99 22.95 1.57
CA GLY A 224 19.88 23.78 2.39
C GLY A 224 19.13 24.98 2.97
N ALA A 225 18.38 25.68 2.12
CA ALA A 225 17.51 26.78 2.50
C ALA A 225 16.37 26.31 3.43
N LEU A 226 15.78 25.15 3.16
CA LEU A 226 14.81 24.53 4.07
C LEU A 226 15.42 24.30 5.46
N GLY A 227 16.63 23.72 5.52
CA GLY A 227 17.31 23.42 6.78
C GLY A 227 17.78 24.66 7.55
N ALA A 228 18.03 25.77 6.86
CA ALA A 228 18.44 27.04 7.44
C ALA A 228 17.27 27.82 8.09
N GLY A 229 16.03 27.58 7.67
CA GLY A 229 14.86 28.34 8.13
C GLY A 229 13.54 27.69 7.78
N PHE A 230 13.21 26.57 8.44
CA PHE A 230 12.07 25.72 8.13
C PHE A 230 10.74 26.48 7.97
N ASP A 231 10.28 27.17 9.02
CA ASP A 231 8.94 27.79 9.02
C ASP A 231 8.78 28.88 7.93
N GLY A 232 9.79 29.73 7.77
CA GLY A 232 9.79 30.77 6.73
C GLY A 232 9.87 30.18 5.32
N TYR A 233 10.66 29.13 5.15
CA TYR A 233 10.80 28.45 3.86
C TYR A 233 9.49 27.76 3.45
N ILE A 234 8.86 27.00 4.36
CA ILE A 234 7.60 26.30 4.03
C ILE A 234 6.45 27.28 3.77
N ALA A 235 6.46 28.48 4.39
CA ALA A 235 5.48 29.52 4.09
C ALA A 235 5.64 30.05 2.65
N GLY A 236 6.89 30.32 2.24
CA GLY A 236 7.19 30.72 0.86
C GLY A 236 6.87 29.63 -0.16
N TYR A 237 7.24 28.39 0.14
CA TYR A 237 6.93 27.23 -0.68
C TYR A 237 5.42 27.04 -0.84
N ALA A 238 4.65 27.12 0.26
CA ALA A 238 3.19 27.03 0.24
C ALA A 238 2.56 28.13 -0.65
N GLY A 239 3.05 29.36 -0.55
CA GLY A 239 2.63 30.45 -1.43
C GLY A 239 2.89 30.16 -2.91
N PHE A 240 4.06 29.60 -3.23
CA PHE A 240 4.39 29.22 -4.60
C PHE A 240 3.48 28.11 -5.14
N VAL A 241 3.24 27.03 -4.40
CA VAL A 241 2.37 25.94 -4.87
C VAL A 241 0.90 26.36 -4.94
N GLY A 242 0.45 27.29 -4.10
CA GLY A 242 -0.86 27.94 -4.27
C GLY A 242 -0.96 28.71 -5.59
N GLN A 243 0.06 29.50 -5.93
CA GLN A 243 0.11 30.19 -7.22
C GLN A 243 0.23 29.21 -8.40
N ALA A 244 0.95 28.10 -8.25
CA ALA A 244 1.01 27.04 -9.25
C ALA A 244 -0.39 26.45 -9.51
N ALA A 245 -1.17 26.20 -8.45
CA ALA A 245 -2.55 25.73 -8.56
C ALA A 245 -3.45 26.74 -9.29
N ALA A 246 -3.25 28.04 -9.04
CA ALA A 246 -3.97 29.13 -9.73
C ALA A 246 -3.68 29.21 -11.23
N THR A 247 -2.58 28.62 -11.72
CA THR A 247 -2.32 28.50 -13.17
C THR A 247 -3.17 27.44 -13.85
N GLY A 248 -3.91 26.62 -13.10
CA GLY A 248 -4.73 25.54 -13.62
C GLY A 248 -4.06 24.17 -13.59
N ALA A 249 -2.98 23.97 -12.84
CA ALA A 249 -2.34 22.66 -12.70
C ALA A 249 -3.36 21.59 -12.23
N ASP A 250 -3.40 20.44 -12.89
CA ASP A 250 -4.33 19.35 -12.56
C ASP A 250 -3.93 18.64 -11.28
N ALA A 251 -2.62 18.44 -11.07
CA ALA A 251 -2.09 17.87 -9.83
C ALA A 251 -0.75 18.53 -9.44
N ILE A 252 -0.51 18.59 -8.13
CA ILE A 252 0.75 19.04 -7.55
C ILE A 252 1.22 17.98 -6.54
N GLU A 253 2.42 17.46 -6.76
CA GLU A 253 3.14 16.65 -5.78
C GLU A 253 4.02 17.58 -4.91
N VAL A 254 3.79 17.49 -3.61
CA VAL A 254 4.38 18.38 -2.60
C VAL A 254 5.68 17.78 -2.09
N TRP A 255 6.81 18.19 -2.71
CA TRP A 255 8.17 17.66 -2.53
C TRP A 255 8.46 16.34 -3.26
N ASN A 256 9.71 15.90 -3.23
CA ASN A 256 10.18 14.63 -3.77
C ASN A 256 11.07 13.92 -2.75
N GLU A 257 10.79 12.65 -2.43
CA GLU A 257 11.61 11.78 -1.57
C GLU A 257 12.13 12.41 -0.26
N PRO A 258 11.28 13.02 0.59
CA PRO A 258 11.69 13.70 1.82
C PRO A 258 12.31 12.76 2.88
N ASN A 259 12.29 11.45 2.66
CA ASN A 259 12.84 10.45 3.59
C ASN A 259 14.36 10.24 3.44
N ILE A 260 15.04 10.93 2.52
CA ILE A 260 16.49 10.78 2.32
C ILE A 260 17.20 12.14 2.33
N ASP A 261 18.44 12.16 2.81
CA ASP A 261 19.26 13.37 2.94
C ASP A 261 19.70 14.00 1.61
N ARG A 262 19.51 13.29 0.49
CA ARG A 262 19.67 13.85 -0.86
C ARG A 262 18.61 14.92 -1.16
N GLU A 263 17.39 14.74 -0.67
CA GLU A 263 16.26 15.63 -0.97
C GLU A 263 15.76 16.39 0.28
N TRP A 264 16.20 16.05 1.49
CA TRP A 264 15.80 16.72 2.73
C TRP A 264 17.02 17.07 3.61
N PRO A 265 16.97 18.11 4.46
CA PRO A 265 18.10 18.42 5.33
C PRO A 265 18.46 17.24 6.26
N ASN A 266 19.74 16.88 6.27
CA ASN A 266 20.28 15.82 7.13
C ASN A 266 20.02 16.16 8.61
N GLY A 267 19.65 15.15 9.40
CA GLY A 267 19.25 15.29 10.80
C GLY A 267 17.83 15.83 11.01
N GLN A 268 17.12 16.18 9.94
CA GLN A 268 15.76 16.74 9.99
C GLN A 268 14.71 15.88 9.29
N VAL A 269 15.09 14.70 8.78
CA VAL A 269 14.17 13.75 8.13
C VAL A 269 13.18 13.22 9.15
N ASN A 270 11.90 13.54 8.95
CA ASN A 270 10.80 13.06 9.77
C ASN A 270 9.47 13.27 9.04
N GLY A 271 8.63 12.23 8.97
CA GLY A 271 7.33 12.29 8.30
C GLY A 271 6.35 13.28 8.93
N GLY A 272 6.44 13.50 10.25
CA GLY A 272 5.66 14.52 10.95
C GLY A 272 6.09 15.95 10.63
N THR A 273 7.40 16.20 10.52
CA THR A 273 7.93 17.51 10.06
C THR A 273 7.51 17.77 8.62
N TYR A 274 7.63 16.78 7.74
CA TYR A 274 7.11 16.89 6.37
C TYR A 274 5.60 17.18 6.33
N THR A 275 4.81 16.57 7.23
CA THR A 275 3.35 16.79 7.31
C THR A 275 3.01 18.26 7.61
N LYS A 276 3.86 19.01 8.32
CA LYS A 276 3.68 20.47 8.49
C LYS A 276 3.75 21.22 7.17
N MET A 277 4.73 20.86 6.32
CA MET A 277 4.86 21.43 4.98
C MET A 277 3.66 21.04 4.11
N LEU A 278 3.27 19.77 4.13
CA LEU A 278 2.12 19.26 3.39
C LEU A 278 0.82 19.99 3.78
N ALA A 279 0.57 20.21 5.07
CA ALA A 279 -0.61 20.92 5.55
C ALA A 279 -0.67 22.37 5.05
N SER A 280 0.47 23.08 5.09
CA SER A 280 0.59 24.45 4.58
C SER A 280 0.35 24.49 3.06
N ALA A 281 0.99 23.59 2.32
CA ALA A 281 0.85 23.47 0.87
C ALA A 281 -0.60 23.11 0.45
N PHE A 282 -1.21 22.12 1.09
CA PHE A 282 -2.58 21.70 0.82
C PHE A 282 -3.55 22.87 0.96
N ASN A 283 -3.49 23.61 2.06
CA ASN A 283 -4.38 24.74 2.30
C ASN A 283 -4.17 25.85 1.27
N ALA A 284 -2.92 26.16 0.91
CA ALA A 284 -2.61 27.15 -0.12
C ALA A 284 -3.11 26.73 -1.51
N ILE A 285 -2.92 25.45 -1.88
CA ILE A 285 -3.40 24.88 -3.14
C ILE A 285 -4.92 24.92 -3.19
N LYS A 286 -5.61 24.35 -2.19
CA LYS A 286 -7.08 24.27 -2.18
C LYS A 286 -7.75 25.64 -2.11
N SER A 287 -7.15 26.61 -1.43
CA SER A 287 -7.65 27.99 -1.41
C SER A 287 -7.51 28.69 -2.77
N SER A 288 -6.51 28.31 -3.56
CA SER A 288 -6.24 28.92 -4.87
C SER A 288 -7.01 28.24 -6.00
N ASN A 289 -7.08 26.90 -5.97
CA ASN A 289 -7.84 26.08 -6.90
C ASN A 289 -8.22 24.74 -6.24
N ALA A 290 -9.47 24.61 -5.83
CA ALA A 290 -9.97 23.41 -5.17
C ALA A 290 -9.93 22.14 -6.05
N ASN A 291 -9.89 22.31 -7.37
CA ASN A 291 -9.85 21.22 -8.36
C ASN A 291 -8.44 20.66 -8.60
N THR A 292 -7.39 21.31 -8.11
CA THR A 292 -6.03 20.77 -8.19
C THR A 292 -5.87 19.62 -7.20
N ILE A 293 -5.43 18.46 -7.69
CA ILE A 293 -5.12 17.29 -6.86
C ILE A 293 -3.84 17.56 -6.06
N VAL A 294 -3.90 17.39 -4.74
CA VAL A 294 -2.73 17.46 -3.86
C VAL A 294 -2.22 16.05 -3.61
N VAL A 295 -1.05 15.76 -4.14
CA VAL A 295 -0.32 14.50 -3.94
C VAL A 295 0.74 14.74 -2.87
N SER A 296 0.79 13.89 -1.83
CA SER A 296 1.95 13.92 -0.93
C SER A 296 3.22 13.54 -1.70
N ALA A 297 4.40 13.91 -1.19
CA ALA A 297 5.64 13.37 -1.70
C ALA A 297 5.63 11.86 -1.56
N ALA A 298 6.09 11.19 -2.61
CA ALA A 298 6.48 9.80 -2.52
C ALA A 298 7.86 9.69 -1.84
N PRO A 299 8.00 8.86 -0.78
CA PRO A 299 9.30 8.49 -0.26
C PRO A 299 10.11 7.68 -1.28
N ALA A 300 11.44 7.82 -1.25
CA ALA A 300 12.34 6.88 -1.90
C ALA A 300 12.08 5.47 -1.33
N PRO A 301 11.83 4.45 -2.17
CA PRO A 301 11.69 3.07 -1.70
C PRO A 301 13.03 2.61 -1.12
N THR A 302 13.11 2.36 0.19
CA THR A 302 14.40 2.02 0.81
C THR A 302 14.26 1.36 2.17
N GLY A 303 15.06 0.31 2.37
CA GLY A 303 15.34 -0.30 3.66
C GLY A 303 16.72 0.03 4.23
N PHE A 304 17.43 0.99 3.63
CA PHE A 304 18.84 1.27 3.91
C PHE A 304 19.13 1.62 5.37
N PHE A 305 18.16 2.20 6.08
CA PHE A 305 18.32 2.67 7.45
C PHE A 305 18.13 1.55 8.49
N GLY A 306 18.04 0.31 8.02
CA GLY A 306 18.00 -0.89 8.85
C GLY A 306 16.76 -0.96 9.72
N THR A 307 16.83 -1.77 10.76
CA THR A 307 15.69 -2.08 11.65
C THR A 307 15.31 -0.92 12.55
N ALA A 308 16.20 0.06 12.75
CA ALA A 308 15.87 1.27 13.48
C ALA A 308 14.89 2.17 12.70
N GLY A 309 14.70 1.92 11.40
CA GLY A 309 13.78 2.65 10.54
C GLY A 309 14.25 4.06 10.17
N CYS A 310 15.07 4.72 10.99
CA CYS A 310 15.61 6.04 10.73
C CYS A 310 17.04 6.20 11.27
N THR A 311 17.79 7.10 10.62
CA THR A 311 19.07 7.66 11.05
C THR A 311 19.06 9.17 10.78
N ALA A 312 20.16 9.87 11.09
CA ALA A 312 20.30 11.27 10.67
C ALA A 312 20.23 11.45 9.15
N ALA A 313 20.68 10.45 8.37
CA ALA A 313 20.72 10.51 6.91
C ALA A 313 19.37 10.19 6.24
N GLY A 314 18.38 9.69 7.00
CA GLY A 314 17.05 9.42 6.44
C GLY A 314 16.29 8.31 7.15
N CYS A 315 15.15 7.94 6.57
CA CYS A 315 14.23 6.92 7.06
C CYS A 315 13.81 5.94 5.97
N ASN A 316 13.53 4.71 6.36
CA ASN A 316 12.87 3.72 5.50
C ASN A 316 11.48 4.26 5.12
N ASP A 317 10.99 3.86 3.95
CA ASP A 317 9.73 4.35 3.40
C ASP A 317 8.53 4.02 4.30
N ASP A 318 8.46 2.81 4.88
CA ASP A 318 7.41 2.43 5.85
C ASP A 318 7.40 3.30 7.10
N THR A 319 8.57 3.58 7.64
CA THR A 319 8.75 4.37 8.85
C THR A 319 8.33 5.81 8.59
N PHE A 320 8.73 6.37 7.44
CA PHE A 320 8.33 7.72 7.04
C PHE A 320 6.81 7.83 6.79
N MET A 321 6.21 6.87 6.08
CA MET A 321 4.76 6.81 5.85
C MET A 321 3.96 6.69 7.15
N THR A 322 4.43 5.87 8.09
CA THR A 322 3.82 5.73 9.42
C THR A 322 3.87 7.04 10.20
N GLN A 323 5.02 7.73 10.19
CA GLN A 323 5.17 9.04 10.82
C GLN A 323 4.22 10.09 10.21
N MET A 324 4.05 10.08 8.88
CA MET A 324 3.08 10.97 8.21
C MET A 324 1.63 10.68 8.63
N ALA A 325 1.24 9.41 8.61
CA ALA A 325 -0.11 9.00 8.98
C ALA A 325 -0.43 9.39 10.44
N GLN A 326 0.49 9.13 11.37
CA GLN A 326 0.38 9.52 12.77
C GLN A 326 0.30 11.04 12.97
N ALA A 327 0.95 11.82 12.10
CA ALA A 327 0.90 13.27 12.12
C ALA A 327 -0.40 13.86 11.51
N GLY A 328 -1.29 13.02 10.98
CA GLY A 328 -2.58 13.44 10.42
C GLY A 328 -2.52 13.83 8.94
N ALA A 329 -1.50 13.41 8.19
CA ALA A 329 -1.31 13.77 6.77
C ALA A 329 -2.51 13.41 5.87
N ALA A 330 -3.31 12.39 6.21
CA ALA A 330 -4.50 12.01 5.46
C ALA A 330 -5.53 13.16 5.31
N SER A 331 -5.51 14.15 6.19
CA SER A 331 -6.38 15.34 6.13
C SER A 331 -5.88 16.42 5.16
N TYR A 332 -4.66 16.30 4.65
CA TYR A 332 -3.96 17.31 3.85
C TYR A 332 -3.46 16.76 2.51
N LEU A 333 -4.12 15.74 1.99
CA LEU A 333 -3.84 15.16 0.67
C LEU A 333 -5.13 14.60 0.05
N ASP A 334 -5.13 14.59 -1.28
CA ASP A 334 -6.13 13.89 -2.08
C ASP A 334 -5.73 12.45 -2.33
N CYS A 335 -4.45 12.22 -2.63
CA CYS A 335 -3.87 10.89 -2.78
C CYS A 335 -2.45 10.82 -2.20
N VAL A 336 -2.07 9.64 -1.75
CA VAL A 336 -0.75 9.35 -1.19
C VAL A 336 0.22 9.14 -2.35
N GLY A 337 1.25 9.98 -2.44
CA GLY A 337 2.35 9.78 -3.39
C GLY A 337 3.13 8.51 -3.05
N LEU A 338 3.43 7.69 -4.06
CA LEU A 338 4.21 6.47 -3.88
C LEU A 338 5.15 6.23 -5.06
N HIS A 339 6.36 5.75 -4.78
CA HIS A 339 7.32 5.32 -5.80
C HIS A 339 7.36 3.79 -5.85
N TYR A 340 7.41 3.21 -7.05
CA TYR A 340 7.77 1.81 -7.23
C TYR A 340 8.70 1.68 -8.44
N ASN A 341 9.98 1.87 -8.20
CA ASN A 341 11.03 1.88 -9.24
C ASN A 341 11.87 0.61 -9.24
N GLU A 342 11.39 -0.44 -8.57
CA GLU A 342 12.16 -1.65 -8.26
C GLU A 342 11.60 -2.90 -8.95
N GLY A 343 10.65 -2.78 -9.87
CA GLY A 343 10.02 -3.94 -10.50
C GLY A 343 10.99 -4.76 -11.35
N VAL A 344 11.31 -5.98 -10.92
CA VAL A 344 12.08 -6.96 -11.72
C VAL A 344 11.35 -8.29 -11.90
N ILE A 345 10.17 -8.39 -11.30
CA ILE A 345 9.25 -9.53 -11.36
C ILE A 345 7.82 -9.02 -11.61
N PRO A 346 6.88 -9.85 -12.08
CA PRO A 346 5.50 -9.41 -12.35
C PRO A 346 4.79 -8.80 -11.11
N PRO A 347 3.91 -7.80 -11.29
CA PRO A 347 3.20 -7.09 -10.21
C PRO A 347 2.40 -8.00 -9.25
N GLY A 348 1.95 -9.16 -9.73
CA GLY A 348 1.18 -10.12 -8.94
C GLY A 348 2.02 -11.06 -8.09
N GLN A 349 3.35 -11.01 -8.19
CA GLN A 349 4.24 -11.85 -7.38
C GLN A 349 4.57 -11.17 -6.04
N ALA A 350 4.61 -11.98 -4.99
CA ALA A 350 4.96 -11.56 -3.62
C ALA A 350 6.18 -12.31 -3.04
N SER A 351 6.85 -13.11 -3.87
CA SER A 351 8.07 -13.84 -3.50
C SER A 351 8.88 -14.19 -4.75
N GLY A 352 10.17 -14.49 -4.58
CA GLY A 352 11.03 -14.98 -5.67
C GLY A 352 11.84 -13.90 -6.38
N ASP A 353 11.89 -12.69 -5.82
CA ASP A 353 12.82 -11.66 -6.28
C ASP A 353 14.27 -12.11 -6.03
N PRO A 354 15.16 -12.05 -7.04
CA PRO A 354 16.55 -12.48 -6.89
C PRO A 354 17.38 -11.64 -5.90
N ARG A 355 16.91 -10.44 -5.54
CA ARG A 355 17.56 -9.56 -4.56
C ARG A 355 17.18 -9.92 -3.12
N GLY A 356 16.10 -10.69 -2.91
CA GLY A 356 15.69 -11.17 -1.59
C GLY A 356 14.22 -10.96 -1.27
N GLY A 357 13.91 -10.75 0.01
CA GLY A 357 12.54 -10.67 0.53
C GLY A 357 12.12 -9.29 1.03
N TYR A 358 12.82 -8.22 0.67
CA TYR A 358 12.50 -6.89 1.20
C TYR A 358 11.17 -6.38 0.62
N PRO A 359 10.28 -5.75 1.42
CA PRO A 359 8.93 -5.39 0.96
C PRO A 359 8.87 -4.44 -0.24
N THR A 360 9.86 -3.58 -0.48
CA THR A 360 9.85 -2.69 -1.66
C THR A 360 10.08 -3.43 -2.97
N TYR A 361 10.53 -4.69 -2.94
CA TYR A 361 10.76 -5.49 -4.14
C TYR A 361 9.46 -5.93 -4.81
N TYR A 362 8.36 -6.04 -4.06
CA TYR A 362 7.08 -6.52 -4.55
C TYR A 362 6.06 -5.39 -4.63
N PHE A 363 5.39 -5.27 -5.77
CA PHE A 363 4.39 -4.22 -6.00
C PHE A 363 3.29 -4.20 -4.94
N GLY A 364 2.75 -5.38 -4.60
CA GLY A 364 1.68 -5.50 -3.62
C GLY A 364 2.05 -4.96 -2.23
N SER A 365 3.23 -5.32 -1.72
CA SER A 365 3.70 -4.82 -0.43
C SER A 365 4.13 -3.35 -0.48
N MET A 366 4.67 -2.87 -1.60
CA MET A 366 4.93 -1.44 -1.75
C MET A 366 3.62 -0.64 -1.74
N LEU A 367 2.60 -1.08 -2.46
CA LEU A 367 1.27 -0.46 -2.45
C LEU A 367 0.67 -0.44 -1.05
N ALA A 368 0.77 -1.55 -0.30
CA ALA A 368 0.28 -1.65 1.07
C ALA A 368 0.89 -0.58 2.00
N ARG A 369 2.18 -0.28 1.84
CA ARG A 369 2.90 0.75 2.63
C ARG A 369 2.35 2.16 2.43
N GLY A 370 1.89 2.49 1.23
CA GLY A 370 1.26 3.78 0.93
C GLY A 370 -0.25 3.81 1.18
N TYR A 371 -0.92 2.66 1.09
CA TYR A 371 -2.38 2.58 1.18
C TYR A 371 -2.88 2.40 2.62
N ASN A 372 -2.30 1.45 3.36
CA ASN A 372 -2.81 1.02 4.67
C ASN A 372 -2.76 2.13 5.73
N PRO A 373 -1.66 2.89 5.90
CA PRO A 373 -1.56 3.88 6.98
C PRO A 373 -2.55 5.05 6.84
N PHE A 374 -3.08 5.27 5.63
CA PHE A 374 -3.87 6.46 5.30
C PHE A 374 -5.37 6.17 5.17
N GLY A 375 -5.85 5.04 5.72
CA GLY A 375 -7.28 4.78 5.88
C GLY A 375 -8.03 4.65 4.55
N GLY A 376 -7.38 4.12 3.51
CA GLY A 376 -8.00 3.89 2.21
C GLY A 376 -7.96 5.09 1.25
N LYS A 377 -7.17 6.12 1.56
CA LYS A 377 -6.87 7.19 0.58
C LYS A 377 -6.33 6.58 -0.72
N PRO A 378 -6.72 7.11 -1.90
CA PRO A 378 -6.13 6.68 -3.16
C PRO A 378 -4.61 6.85 -3.14
N VAL A 379 -3.91 5.96 -3.84
CA VAL A 379 -2.46 6.05 -4.04
C VAL A 379 -2.20 6.59 -5.44
N CYS A 380 -1.35 7.61 -5.54
CA CYS A 380 -0.86 8.17 -6.78
C CYS A 380 0.60 7.76 -6.96
N PHE A 381 0.86 6.84 -7.89
CA PHE A 381 2.23 6.53 -8.26
C PHE A 381 2.83 7.70 -9.06
N THR A 382 3.77 8.42 -8.44
CA THR A 382 4.46 9.55 -9.09
C THR A 382 5.75 9.11 -9.78
N GLU A 383 6.22 7.89 -9.49
CA GLU A 383 7.18 7.11 -10.25
C GLU A 383 6.83 5.63 -10.17
N LEU A 384 6.81 4.95 -11.32
CA LEU A 384 6.52 3.53 -11.43
C LEU A 384 7.31 2.93 -12.59
N GLY A 385 8.04 1.85 -12.33
CA GLY A 385 8.92 1.23 -13.30
C GLY A 385 9.10 -0.26 -13.07
N TYR A 386 9.16 -0.98 -14.19
CA TYR A 386 9.59 -2.37 -14.26
C TYR A 386 10.72 -2.48 -15.27
N VAL A 387 11.74 -3.26 -14.94
CA VAL A 387 12.74 -3.70 -15.91
C VAL A 387 12.08 -4.75 -16.81
N SER A 388 12.22 -4.56 -18.12
CA SER A 388 11.81 -5.56 -19.11
C SER A 388 12.98 -6.51 -19.38
N PRO A 389 12.75 -7.82 -19.62
CA PRO A 389 13.80 -8.72 -20.09
C PRO A 389 14.52 -8.24 -21.36
N GLU A 390 13.87 -7.37 -22.12
CA GLU A 390 14.36 -6.78 -23.37
C GLU A 390 15.36 -5.63 -23.17
N GLY A 391 15.51 -5.12 -21.94
CA GLY A 391 16.32 -3.94 -21.62
C GLY A 391 15.47 -2.69 -21.52
#